data_AF-A0A919L100-F1
#
_entry.id   AF-A0A919L100-F1
#
_cell.length_a   1.000
_cell.length_b   1.000
_cell.length_c   1.000
_cell.angle_alpha   90.00
_cell.angle_beta   90.00
_cell.angle_gamma   90.00
#
_symmetry.space_group_name_H-M   'P 1'
#
loop_
_entity.id
_entity.type
_entity.pdbx_description
1 polymer ?
#
loop_
_entity_poly.entity_id
_entity_poly.type
_entity_poly.pdbx_seq_one_letter_code
_entity_poly.pdbx_strand_id
1 'polypeptide(L)'
;MAAAPDLRGAVTSTAFVLRMRALKDWSGLTYRQLAARAEESGDILPSSTLASTLGRRSLPRRDVVAAFVRACGGDAASVRTWLRVHAEIASGAVGPSSPDLYDPDDPDGPDRHGAAGQEAAAGAGAAGAGAPAGAGPAGAPEAPGGPAVSTAPAGPGPTAHDDAAARGAATASGGAAVSGAAAASPEPRRGEHRVADDGAPFGASDLLVGDGGRARGGQTPRRMPPWLPAPLRTGGRLAAAVLGLVVLAAAVTYAVLAFTGDALTRDAASGGGPKPGTYRIRSAATSYCLAEVDGEESGDVHQLDCAGSIPVYEVQPAESGTYWIHSLHPAMGLGCLGVAGGAMKDAAPMGDDYCGHRGDAEKFRMQKVAAPVEGYRIRLLHTGACVTVPGATERKGVQVLQMPCTGGDAGQVFRFDPVPAPTHVPPPPGG
;
A
#
# COMPACT_ATOMS: atom_id res chain seq x y z
N MET A 1 23.88 10.84 19.30
CA MET A 1 22.41 10.67 19.39
C MET A 1 21.80 11.81 18.59
N ALA A 2 20.75 11.57 17.80
CA ALA A 2 20.07 12.65 17.08
C ALA A 2 19.37 13.58 18.08
N ALA A 3 19.25 14.87 17.76
CA ALA A 3 18.46 15.81 18.55
C ALA A 3 16.99 15.36 18.58
N ALA A 4 16.29 15.60 19.70
CA ALA A 4 14.84 15.36 19.76
C ALA A 4 14.11 16.31 18.79
N PRO A 5 13.06 15.86 18.08
CA PRO A 5 12.43 16.64 17.01
C PRO A 5 11.82 17.95 17.51
N ASP A 6 12.08 19.02 16.75
CA ASP A 6 11.71 20.39 17.07
C ASP A 6 10.22 20.68 16.84
N LEU A 7 9.68 21.64 17.58
CA LEU A 7 8.31 22.12 17.48
C LEU A 7 8.13 23.33 16.54
N ARG A 8 9.22 23.91 16.00
CA ARG A 8 9.13 24.97 14.98
C ARG A 8 8.15 24.58 13.86
N GLY A 9 7.22 25.50 13.56
CA GLY A 9 6.15 25.31 12.57
C GLY A 9 4.89 24.59 13.08
N ALA A 10 4.85 24.08 14.31
CA ALA A 10 3.65 23.46 14.89
C ALA A 10 2.61 24.52 15.35
N VAL A 11 2.06 25.28 14.40
CA VAL A 11 1.07 26.35 14.65
C VAL A 11 -0.39 25.88 14.50
N THR A 12 -0.61 24.69 13.94
CA THR A 12 -1.94 24.06 13.80
C THR A 12 -2.05 22.76 14.61
N SER A 13 -3.27 22.30 14.88
CA SER A 13 -3.50 21.00 15.53
C SER A 13 -2.93 19.83 14.73
N THR A 14 -3.03 19.89 13.40
CA THR A 14 -2.45 18.90 12.48
C THR A 14 -0.93 18.86 12.61
N ALA A 15 -0.27 20.02 12.45
CA ALA A 15 1.19 20.13 12.54
C ALA A 15 1.72 19.67 13.92
N PHE A 16 0.97 19.95 15.00
CA PHE A 16 1.32 19.47 16.33
C PHE A 16 1.26 17.94 16.45
N VAL A 17 0.23 17.29 15.92
CA VAL A 17 0.15 15.81 15.91
C VAL A 17 1.22 15.20 14.98
N LEU A 18 1.56 15.85 13.86
CA LEU A 18 2.67 15.43 13.01
C LEU A 18 4.01 15.48 13.77
N ARG A 19 4.28 16.53 14.56
CA ARG A 19 5.44 16.54 15.46
C ARG A 19 5.37 15.42 16.50
N MET A 20 4.20 15.12 17.07
CA MET A 20 4.07 14.00 18.01
C MET A 20 4.42 12.65 17.36
N ARG A 21 4.01 12.41 16.11
CA ARG A 21 4.41 11.21 15.35
C ARG A 21 5.94 11.14 15.22
N ALA A 22 6.56 12.22 14.75
CA ALA A 22 8.02 12.31 14.64
C ALA A 22 8.75 12.05 15.98
N LEU A 23 8.21 12.51 17.12
CA LEU A 23 8.78 12.22 18.45
C LEU A 23 8.68 10.73 18.84
N LYS A 24 7.57 10.06 18.52
CA LYS A 24 7.47 8.59 18.66
C LYS A 24 8.53 7.90 17.81
N ASP A 25 8.64 8.28 16.54
CA ASP A 25 9.47 7.57 15.57
C ASP A 25 10.97 7.78 15.86
N TRP A 26 11.34 8.99 16.30
CA TRP A 26 12.66 9.27 16.91
C TRP A 26 12.95 8.42 18.15
N SER A 27 11.95 8.16 19.01
CA SER A 27 12.14 7.33 20.21
C SER A 27 12.32 5.83 19.92
N GLY A 28 11.96 5.38 18.71
CA GLY A 28 12.03 3.97 18.30
C GLY A 28 11.07 3.02 19.04
N LEU A 29 10.12 3.56 19.82
CA LEU A 29 9.23 2.76 20.69
C LEU A 29 7.88 2.44 20.01
N THR A 30 7.45 1.19 20.15
CA THR A 30 6.08 0.79 19.78
C THR A 30 5.04 1.38 20.74
N TYR A 31 3.78 1.47 20.29
CA TYR A 31 2.67 1.94 21.14
C TYR A 31 2.48 1.13 22.44
N ARG A 32 2.92 -0.15 22.48
CA ARG A 32 2.89 -0.97 23.71
C ARG A 32 4.01 -0.59 24.68
N GLN A 33 5.21 -0.32 24.19
CA GLN A 33 6.33 0.13 25.02
C GLN A 33 6.11 1.55 25.55
N LEU A 34 5.53 2.45 24.73
CA LEU A 34 5.14 3.79 25.18
C LEU A 34 4.07 3.75 26.28
N ALA A 35 3.08 2.85 26.17
CA ALA A 35 2.07 2.68 27.21
C ALA A 35 2.68 2.15 28.52
N ALA A 36 3.47 1.08 28.46
CA ALA A 36 4.14 0.52 29.64
C ALA A 36 5.06 1.56 30.34
N ARG A 37 5.80 2.37 29.56
CA ARG A 37 6.70 3.39 30.10
C ARG A 37 5.98 4.62 30.66
N ALA A 38 4.76 4.90 30.20
CA ALA A 38 3.87 5.86 30.84
C ALA A 38 3.36 5.31 32.19
N GLU A 39 2.93 4.04 32.23
CA GLU A 39 2.47 3.36 33.45
C GLU A 39 3.60 3.28 34.51
N GLU A 40 4.84 2.97 34.11
CA GLU A 40 6.05 3.07 34.95
C GLU A 40 6.29 4.48 35.51
N SER A 41 5.85 5.52 34.79
CA SER A 41 5.95 6.93 35.19
C SER A 41 4.74 7.42 36.01
N GLY A 42 3.75 6.55 36.27
CA GLY A 42 2.49 6.90 36.93
C GLY A 42 1.43 7.55 36.04
N ASP A 43 1.65 7.59 34.72
CA ASP A 43 0.74 8.16 33.72
C ASP A 43 -0.16 7.08 33.09
N ILE A 44 -1.48 7.34 33.02
CA ILE A 44 -2.44 6.45 32.35
C ILE A 44 -2.49 6.78 30.85
N LEU A 45 -1.77 6.02 30.03
CA LEU A 45 -1.70 6.25 28.57
C LEU A 45 -1.83 4.95 27.75
N PRO A 46 -3.04 4.37 27.62
CA PRO A 46 -3.23 3.09 26.94
C PRO A 46 -2.79 3.10 25.48
N SER A 47 -2.23 1.98 25.00
CA SER A 47 -1.74 1.84 23.62
C SER A 47 -2.80 2.10 22.53
N SER A 48 -4.08 1.81 22.81
CA SER A 48 -5.23 2.16 21.97
C SER A 48 -5.52 3.66 21.95
N THR A 49 -5.36 4.36 23.08
CA THR A 49 -5.46 5.82 23.19
C THR A 49 -4.34 6.49 22.41
N LEU A 50 -3.10 5.98 22.49
CA LEU A 50 -1.98 6.46 21.66
C LEU A 50 -2.29 6.35 20.16
N ALA A 51 -2.67 5.16 19.70
CA ALA A 51 -2.99 4.93 18.29
C ALA A 51 -4.16 5.80 17.78
N SER A 52 -5.24 5.92 18.58
CA SER A 52 -6.40 6.74 18.24
C SER A 52 -6.09 8.25 18.29
N THR A 53 -5.21 8.69 19.19
CA THR A 53 -4.80 10.11 19.30
C THR A 53 -3.91 10.51 18.13
N LEU A 54 -2.86 9.74 17.87
CA LEU A 54 -1.88 10.03 16.81
C LEU A 54 -2.43 9.78 15.40
N GLY A 55 -3.49 8.97 15.26
CA GLY A 55 -4.22 8.78 14.01
C GLY A 55 -5.17 9.93 13.63
N ARG A 56 -5.52 10.83 14.56
CA ARG A 56 -6.42 11.99 14.31
C ARG A 56 -5.63 13.26 13.95
N ARG A 57 -6.33 14.29 13.45
CA ARG A 57 -5.78 15.64 13.19
C ARG A 57 -6.23 16.70 14.23
N SER A 58 -7.00 16.27 15.23
CA SER A 58 -7.50 17.08 16.35
C SER A 58 -6.43 17.28 17.43
N LEU A 59 -6.35 18.48 18.02
CA LEU A 59 -5.37 18.77 19.08
C LEU A 59 -5.60 17.82 20.29
N PRO A 60 -4.60 17.02 20.72
CA PRO A 60 -4.76 16.11 21.85
C PRO A 60 -4.98 16.84 23.18
N ARG A 61 -5.45 16.12 24.20
CA ARG A 61 -5.58 16.69 25.56
C ARG A 61 -4.20 16.93 26.19
N ARG A 62 -4.10 17.97 27.02
CA ARG A 62 -2.85 18.49 27.61
C ARG A 62 -2.11 17.46 28.47
N ASP A 63 -2.85 16.64 29.19
CA ASP A 63 -2.40 15.48 29.96
C ASP A 63 -1.80 14.39 29.06
N VAL A 64 -2.50 14.00 27.99
CA VAL A 64 -2.05 13.00 27.01
C VAL A 64 -0.74 13.44 26.34
N VAL A 65 -0.59 14.74 26.01
CA VAL A 65 0.67 15.30 25.49
C VAL A 65 1.80 15.17 26.53
N ALA A 66 1.55 15.52 27.79
CA ALA A 66 2.57 15.49 28.84
C ALA A 66 3.08 14.07 29.10
N ALA A 67 2.17 13.10 29.21
CA ALA A 67 2.49 11.69 29.40
C ALA A 67 3.22 11.09 28.18
N PHE A 68 2.77 11.43 26.97
CA PHE A 68 3.42 10.98 25.73
C PHE A 68 4.87 11.45 25.61
N VAL A 69 5.13 12.74 25.85
CA VAL A 69 6.49 13.31 25.77
C VAL A 69 7.42 12.68 26.81
N ARG A 70 6.93 12.39 28.02
CA ARG A 70 7.68 11.62 29.03
C ARG A 70 7.97 10.19 28.57
N ALA A 71 6.98 9.48 28.04
CA ALA A 71 7.15 8.10 27.56
C ALA A 71 8.15 7.99 26.40
N CYS A 72 8.24 9.01 25.53
CA CYS A 72 9.28 9.12 24.50
C CYS A 72 10.68 9.46 25.04
N GLY A 73 10.85 9.67 26.35
CA GLY A 73 12.13 10.03 26.98
C GLY A 73 12.41 11.55 27.06
N GLY A 74 11.41 12.40 26.81
CA GLY A 74 11.52 13.85 26.92
C GLY A 74 11.62 14.31 28.38
N ASP A 75 12.54 15.23 28.65
CA ASP A 75 12.80 15.77 29.99
C ASP A 75 11.75 16.82 30.44
N ALA A 76 11.89 17.32 31.66
CA ALA A 76 11.00 18.35 32.20
C ALA A 76 11.03 19.69 31.43
N ALA A 77 12.14 20.05 30.78
CA ALA A 77 12.20 21.20 29.87
C ALA A 77 11.45 20.91 28.57
N SER A 78 11.67 19.75 27.95
CA SER A 78 10.95 19.28 26.76
C SER A 78 9.44 19.31 27.00
N VAL A 79 8.94 18.67 28.06
CA VAL A 79 7.52 18.67 28.42
C VAL A 79 6.97 20.10 28.55
N ARG A 80 7.70 21.03 29.18
CA ARG A 80 7.26 22.44 29.28
C ARG A 80 7.18 23.14 27.93
N THR A 81 8.06 22.85 26.98
CA THR A 81 8.01 23.44 25.62
C THR A 81 6.84 22.87 24.82
N TRP A 82 6.64 21.55 24.84
CA TRP A 82 5.48 20.88 24.22
C TRP A 82 4.14 21.41 24.76
N LEU A 83 4.05 21.59 26.09
CA LEU A 83 2.87 22.13 26.75
C LEU A 83 2.70 23.66 26.63
N ARG A 84 3.66 24.37 26.02
CA ARG A 84 3.53 25.80 25.66
C ARG A 84 2.92 25.94 24.28
N VAL A 85 3.52 25.30 23.28
CA VAL A 85 3.02 25.29 21.89
C VAL A 85 1.61 24.71 21.82
N HIS A 86 1.31 23.68 22.62
CA HIS A 86 -0.05 23.16 22.80
C HIS A 86 -1.06 24.24 23.23
N ALA A 87 -0.67 25.14 24.15
CA ALA A 87 -1.52 26.21 24.65
C ALA A 87 -1.62 27.39 23.68
N GLU A 88 -0.57 27.69 22.91
CA GLU A 88 -0.56 28.69 21.85
C GLU A 88 -1.56 28.32 20.73
N ILE A 89 -1.58 27.04 20.32
CA ILE A 89 -2.59 26.51 19.38
C ILE A 89 -3.99 26.54 20.02
N ALA A 90 -4.12 26.04 21.26
CA ALA A 90 -5.43 25.94 21.94
C ALA A 90 -6.09 27.30 22.25
N SER A 91 -5.31 28.38 22.28
CA SER A 91 -5.80 29.76 22.46
C SER A 91 -6.00 30.52 21.14
N GLY A 92 -5.65 29.93 20.00
CA GLY A 92 -5.73 30.59 18.69
C GLY A 92 -4.76 31.76 18.52
N ALA A 93 -3.71 31.86 19.36
CA ALA A 93 -2.80 33.00 19.42
C ALA A 93 -1.88 33.15 18.20
N VAL A 94 -1.91 32.19 17.26
CA VAL A 94 -1.15 32.19 16.01
C VAL A 94 -2.09 32.11 14.81
N GLY A 95 -2.82 33.20 14.58
CA GLY A 95 -3.33 33.53 13.24
C GLY A 95 -2.22 34.16 12.39
N PRO A 96 -2.21 33.99 11.05
CA PRO A 96 -1.22 34.62 10.19
C PRO A 96 -1.43 36.14 10.17
N SER A 97 -0.58 36.88 10.89
CA SER A 97 -0.42 38.32 10.73
C SER A 97 0.36 38.61 9.45
N SER A 98 -0.34 38.87 8.35
CA SER A 98 0.27 39.32 7.09
C SER A 98 0.51 40.83 7.10
N PRO A 99 1.76 41.30 6.96
CA PRO A 99 2.04 42.62 6.40
C PRO A 99 2.01 42.57 4.87
N ASP A 100 1.62 43.68 4.26
CA ASP A 100 2.12 44.17 2.98
C ASP A 100 2.00 43.27 1.73
N LEU A 101 0.76 43.11 1.25
CA LEU A 101 0.46 43.23 -0.19
C LEU A 101 -0.73 44.18 -0.38
N TYR A 102 -0.45 45.49 -0.30
CA TYR A 102 -1.30 46.53 -0.87
C TYR A 102 -0.65 46.95 -2.19
N ASP A 103 -1.30 46.61 -3.31
CA ASP A 103 -0.93 47.11 -4.63
C ASP A 103 -1.67 48.44 -4.86
N PRO A 104 -0.98 49.58 -5.12
CA PRO A 104 -1.64 50.86 -5.33
C PRO A 104 -2.41 50.99 -6.65
N ASP A 105 -2.18 50.11 -7.63
CA ASP A 105 -2.57 50.33 -9.03
C ASP A 105 -3.66 49.36 -9.57
N ASP A 106 -4.45 48.71 -8.71
CA ASP A 106 -5.65 47.93 -9.13
C ASP A 106 -6.88 48.85 -9.32
N PRO A 107 -7.44 48.98 -10.55
CA PRO A 107 -8.58 49.84 -10.83
C PRO A 107 -9.96 49.19 -10.65
N ASP A 108 -10.07 47.86 -10.48
CA ASP A 108 -11.34 47.11 -10.51
C ASP A 108 -11.77 46.58 -9.11
N GLY A 109 -11.60 47.42 -8.08
CA GLY A 109 -12.10 47.16 -6.73
C GLY A 109 -13.64 47.08 -6.65
N PRO A 110 -14.24 46.01 -6.07
CA PRO A 110 -15.69 45.80 -6.14
C PRO A 110 -16.48 46.75 -5.22
N ASP A 111 -17.34 47.58 -5.83
CA ASP A 111 -18.23 48.53 -5.16
C ASP A 111 -19.02 47.92 -3.99
N ARG A 112 -18.82 48.49 -2.80
CA ARG A 112 -19.66 48.25 -1.62
C ARG A 112 -20.21 49.57 -1.09
N HIS A 113 -21.24 50.08 -1.76
CA HIS A 113 -22.07 51.15 -1.20
C HIS A 113 -22.64 50.72 0.16
N GLY A 114 -22.15 51.34 1.23
CA GLY A 114 -22.62 51.09 2.58
C GLY A 114 -23.90 51.86 2.91
N ALA A 115 -24.69 51.31 3.82
CA ALA A 115 -25.73 52.04 4.54
C ALA A 115 -25.66 51.66 6.02
N ALA A 116 -25.16 52.57 6.87
CA ALA A 116 -25.30 52.48 8.32
C ALA A 116 -26.63 53.14 8.74
N GLY A 117 -27.34 52.61 9.74
CA GLY A 117 -28.67 53.12 10.06
C GLY A 117 -29.38 52.51 11.28
N GLN A 118 -28.83 52.76 12.47
CA GLN A 118 -29.55 52.96 13.75
C GLN A 118 -30.57 51.92 14.24
N GLU A 119 -30.28 51.35 15.43
CA GLU A 119 -31.33 51.02 16.40
C GLU A 119 -31.86 52.29 17.08
N ALA A 120 -33.18 52.43 17.20
CA ALA A 120 -33.84 53.28 18.19
C ALA A 120 -35.28 52.81 18.41
N ALA A 121 -35.78 52.81 19.65
CA ALA A 121 -37.04 52.17 20.01
C ALA A 121 -38.22 53.16 20.12
N ALA A 122 -39.42 52.69 19.75
CA ALA A 122 -40.69 53.21 20.22
C ALA A 122 -41.70 52.05 20.31
N GLY A 123 -42.40 51.91 21.43
CA GLY A 123 -43.39 50.86 21.65
C GLY A 123 -44.80 51.41 21.79
N ALA A 124 -45.77 50.73 21.18
CA ALA A 124 -47.20 50.87 21.46
C ALA A 124 -47.86 49.50 21.27
N GLY A 125 -48.69 49.06 22.21
CA GLY A 125 -49.34 47.75 22.16
C GLY A 125 -50.83 47.85 22.45
N ALA A 126 -51.63 47.04 21.76
CA ALA A 126 -53.04 46.81 22.08
C ALA A 126 -53.52 45.42 21.64
N ALA A 127 -54.17 44.74 22.59
CA ALA A 127 -55.01 43.54 22.54
C ALA A 127 -55.37 42.83 21.21
N GLY A 128 -55.37 41.50 21.26
CA GLY A 128 -56.10 40.61 20.33
C GLY A 128 -56.19 39.17 20.88
N ALA A 129 -57.41 38.63 21.02
CA ALA A 129 -57.65 37.23 21.44
C ALA A 129 -57.16 36.22 20.38
N GLY A 130 -56.91 34.94 20.67
CA GLY A 130 -57.43 34.10 21.75
C GLY A 130 -58.52 33.17 21.17
N ALA A 131 -58.26 31.86 21.16
CA ALA A 131 -58.99 30.90 20.32
C ALA A 131 -60.38 30.49 20.85
N PRO A 132 -61.19 29.85 20.00
CA PRO A 132 -61.83 28.58 20.38
C PRO A 132 -61.52 27.44 19.39
N ALA A 133 -62.08 26.25 19.62
CA ALA A 133 -61.59 24.99 19.06
C ALA A 133 -62.63 24.18 18.24
N GLY A 134 -62.12 23.31 17.37
CA GLY A 134 -62.57 21.92 17.22
C GLY A 134 -63.83 21.61 16.40
N ALA A 135 -63.63 20.97 15.24
CA ALA A 135 -64.63 20.09 14.60
C ALA A 135 -63.97 19.04 13.68
N GLY A 136 -64.47 17.81 13.72
CA GLY A 136 -64.39 16.81 12.64
C GLY A 136 -65.82 16.44 12.19
N PRO A 137 -66.08 15.30 11.51
CA PRO A 137 -65.18 14.16 11.25
C PRO A 137 -65.32 13.51 9.83
N ALA A 138 -64.85 12.26 9.71
CA ALA A 138 -65.26 11.19 8.78
C ALA A 138 -64.68 11.13 7.34
N GLY A 139 -64.35 9.89 6.90
CA GLY A 139 -63.98 9.54 5.52
C GLY A 139 -62.93 8.43 5.39
N ALA A 140 -63.38 7.16 5.31
CA ALA A 140 -62.58 6.01 4.82
C ALA A 140 -63.34 5.35 3.64
N PRO A 141 -62.75 4.43 2.85
CA PRO A 141 -62.83 3.01 3.24
C PRO A 141 -61.71 2.05 2.77
N GLU A 142 -61.67 0.89 3.45
CA GLU A 142 -61.39 -0.50 3.02
C GLU A 142 -60.24 -0.95 2.09
N ALA A 143 -59.75 -2.16 2.45
CA ALA A 143 -59.12 -3.13 1.57
C ALA A 143 -59.76 -4.51 1.80
N PRO A 144 -59.78 -5.40 0.79
CA PRO A 144 -59.60 -6.84 1.03
C PRO A 144 -58.60 -7.47 0.01
N GLY A 145 -58.06 -8.68 0.21
CA GLY A 145 -58.20 -9.64 1.30
C GLY A 145 -57.28 -10.87 1.09
N GLY A 146 -57.18 -11.75 2.09
CA GLY A 146 -56.38 -13.00 2.04
C GLY A 146 -57.03 -14.16 1.25
N PRO A 147 -56.46 -15.38 1.29
CA PRO A 147 -56.53 -16.18 2.53
C PRO A 147 -55.22 -16.92 2.91
N ALA A 148 -55.24 -17.67 4.03
CA ALA A 148 -54.08 -18.35 4.63
C ALA A 148 -54.44 -19.64 5.40
N VAL A 149 -53.43 -20.46 5.74
CA VAL A 149 -53.45 -21.60 6.69
C VAL A 149 -52.05 -21.63 7.36
N SER A 150 -51.88 -21.31 8.66
CA SER A 150 -51.86 -22.20 9.87
C SER A 150 -50.72 -23.23 9.88
N THR A 151 -49.95 -23.51 10.96
CA THR A 151 -50.17 -23.42 12.43
C THR A 151 -48.94 -22.88 13.23
N ALA A 152 -49.01 -22.77 14.57
CA ALA A 152 -47.99 -22.22 15.51
C ALA A 152 -47.71 -23.19 16.71
N PRO A 153 -47.14 -22.85 17.91
CA PRO A 153 -46.36 -21.67 18.39
C PRO A 153 -45.10 -22.01 19.30
N ALA A 154 -44.60 -21.01 20.06
CA ALA A 154 -43.59 -21.03 21.16
C ALA A 154 -42.08 -21.06 20.79
N GLY A 155 -41.14 -20.43 21.52
CA GLY A 155 -41.20 -19.57 22.73
C GLY A 155 -39.92 -18.70 22.90
N PRO A 156 -39.82 -17.82 23.94
CA PRO A 156 -38.78 -16.77 24.04
C PRO A 156 -37.45 -17.21 24.70
N GLY A 157 -36.39 -16.41 24.52
CA GLY A 157 -35.03 -16.64 25.08
C GLY A 157 -34.70 -15.84 26.36
N PRO A 158 -33.47 -16.00 26.91
CA PRO A 158 -33.09 -15.48 28.24
C PRO A 158 -32.08 -14.30 28.24
N THR A 159 -31.98 -13.63 29.39
CA THR A 159 -31.00 -12.57 29.72
C THR A 159 -29.92 -13.05 30.72
N ALA A 160 -28.98 -12.17 31.08
CA ALA A 160 -27.84 -12.46 31.96
C ALA A 160 -28.19 -12.58 33.46
N HIS A 161 -27.24 -13.12 34.25
CA HIS A 161 -27.20 -13.05 35.72
C HIS A 161 -25.72 -13.06 36.23
N ASP A 162 -25.53 -12.57 37.45
CA ASP A 162 -24.25 -12.31 38.12
C ASP A 162 -23.89 -13.37 39.22
N ASP A 163 -22.85 -13.03 39.99
CA ASP A 163 -22.59 -13.37 41.42
C ASP A 163 -21.53 -14.43 41.84
N ALA A 164 -20.41 -13.86 42.31
CA ALA A 164 -19.89 -13.96 43.68
C ALA A 164 -19.25 -15.26 44.25
N ALA A 165 -17.91 -15.17 44.38
CA ALA A 165 -17.13 -15.32 45.63
C ALA A 165 -17.11 -16.64 46.45
N ALA A 166 -15.88 -17.12 46.71
CA ALA A 166 -15.53 -17.87 47.93
C ALA A 166 -14.09 -17.54 48.37
N ARG A 167 -13.79 -17.68 49.68
CA ARG A 167 -12.45 -17.52 50.28
C ARG A 167 -11.97 -18.88 50.82
N GLY A 168 -10.67 -19.15 50.79
CA GLY A 168 -10.09 -20.31 51.47
C GLY A 168 -8.56 -20.22 51.54
N ALA A 169 -7.99 -20.39 52.73
CA ALA A 169 -6.55 -20.37 52.96
C ALA A 169 -6.10 -21.69 53.60
N ALA A 170 -4.92 -22.18 53.22
CA ALA A 170 -4.24 -23.28 53.89
C ALA A 170 -2.73 -23.11 53.77
N THR A 171 -2.03 -23.15 54.91
CA THR A 171 -0.56 -23.14 55.00
C THR A 171 -0.03 -24.55 55.20
N ALA A 172 1.04 -24.92 54.51
CA ALA A 172 1.86 -26.07 54.89
C ALA A 172 3.35 -25.80 54.60
N SER A 173 4.20 -26.05 55.59
CA SER A 173 5.66 -25.95 55.52
C SER A 173 6.29 -27.34 55.58
N GLY A 174 7.49 -27.48 55.02
CA GLY A 174 8.30 -28.69 55.18
C GLY A 174 9.21 -28.95 53.99
N GLY A 175 10.50 -29.18 54.26
CA GLY A 175 11.48 -29.55 53.24
C GLY A 175 12.59 -30.40 53.85
N ALA A 176 13.31 -31.11 52.98
CA ALA A 176 14.57 -31.78 53.29
C ALA A 176 15.40 -31.91 52.00
N ALA A 177 16.72 -31.96 52.12
CA ALA A 177 17.64 -31.92 50.98
C ALA A 177 18.24 -33.29 50.65
N VAL A 178 18.76 -33.42 49.42
CA VAL A 178 19.99 -34.19 49.12
C VAL A 178 20.82 -33.43 48.06
N SER A 179 22.14 -33.52 48.16
CA SER A 179 23.12 -32.77 47.35
C SER A 179 23.50 -33.49 46.04
N GLY A 180 24.05 -32.80 45.03
CA GLY A 180 24.28 -33.43 43.71
C GLY A 180 25.24 -32.80 42.68
N ALA A 181 26.35 -32.14 43.09
CA ALA A 181 27.48 -31.76 42.21
C ALA A 181 27.17 -30.81 41.01
N ALA A 182 28.18 -30.55 40.16
CA ALA A 182 28.18 -29.47 39.16
C ALA A 182 29.11 -29.73 37.95
N ALA A 183 29.05 -28.81 36.97
CA ALA A 183 30.07 -28.41 35.98
C ALA A 183 30.03 -28.95 34.52
N ALA A 184 30.52 -28.07 33.64
CA ALA A 184 31.09 -28.26 32.29
C ALA A 184 30.19 -28.51 31.05
N SER A 185 30.28 -27.57 30.11
CA SER A 185 30.14 -27.79 28.65
C SER A 185 31.47 -28.34 28.07
N PRO A 186 31.54 -28.81 26.81
CA PRO A 186 31.84 -27.89 25.69
C PRO A 186 31.25 -28.29 24.30
N GLU A 187 31.64 -27.55 23.26
CA GLU A 187 31.43 -27.82 21.82
C GLU A 187 32.11 -29.12 21.31
N PRO A 188 31.77 -29.56 20.09
CA PRO A 188 32.73 -30.18 19.18
C PRO A 188 32.96 -29.39 17.87
N ARG A 189 34.22 -29.30 17.43
CA ARG A 189 34.65 -28.74 16.13
C ARG A 189 35.04 -29.83 15.11
N ARG A 190 35.24 -29.42 13.86
CA ARG A 190 35.81 -30.19 12.74
C ARG A 190 37.14 -30.93 13.06
N GLY A 191 37.31 -32.09 12.45
CA GLY A 191 38.54 -32.63 11.85
C GLY A 191 38.14 -33.63 10.75
N GLU A 192 38.49 -33.48 9.47
CA GLU A 192 39.78 -33.66 8.78
C GLU A 192 40.33 -35.11 8.72
N HIS A 193 40.46 -35.64 7.50
CA HIS A 193 41.30 -36.82 7.19
C HIS A 193 41.76 -36.83 5.72
N ARG A 194 42.80 -37.62 5.42
CA ARG A 194 43.47 -37.80 4.10
C ARG A 194 43.90 -39.28 3.96
N VAL A 195 44.35 -39.82 2.81
CA VAL A 195 44.51 -39.27 1.43
C VAL A 195 43.57 -40.04 0.46
N ALA A 196 43.77 -40.40 -0.82
CA ALA A 196 44.89 -40.39 -1.81
C ALA A 196 44.35 -40.31 -3.27
N ASP A 197 45.25 -40.30 -4.26
CA ASP A 197 45.00 -40.30 -5.71
C ASP A 197 44.44 -41.62 -6.28
N ASP A 198 43.70 -41.53 -7.40
CA ASP A 198 44.12 -42.05 -8.72
C ASP A 198 43.28 -41.40 -9.84
N GLY A 199 43.78 -41.30 -11.08
CA GLY A 199 43.28 -40.28 -12.03
C GLY A 199 43.02 -40.65 -13.51
N ALA A 200 42.03 -39.95 -14.07
CA ALA A 200 41.83 -39.63 -15.51
C ALA A 200 41.55 -40.79 -16.50
N PRO A 201 41.16 -40.51 -17.78
CA PRO A 201 40.73 -39.24 -18.38
C PRO A 201 39.30 -39.28 -19.00
N PHE A 202 38.84 -38.13 -19.50
CA PHE A 202 37.66 -38.04 -20.37
C PHE A 202 37.98 -38.49 -21.82
N GLY A 203 36.99 -39.03 -22.53
CA GLY A 203 37.04 -39.31 -23.96
C GLY A 203 35.67 -39.18 -24.60
N ALA A 204 35.57 -38.47 -25.73
CA ALA A 204 34.30 -38.17 -26.39
C ALA A 204 33.77 -39.35 -27.22
N SER A 205 32.47 -39.31 -27.57
CA SER A 205 31.86 -40.16 -28.60
C SER A 205 30.67 -39.43 -29.20
N ASP A 206 30.87 -38.87 -30.39
CA ASP A 206 29.82 -38.24 -31.18
C ASP A 206 29.98 -38.68 -32.64
N LEU A 207 28.85 -39.05 -33.27
CA LEU A 207 28.66 -39.42 -34.69
C LEU A 207 29.60 -40.47 -35.35
N LEU A 208 29.01 -41.51 -35.95
CA LEU A 208 28.98 -41.73 -37.42
C LEU A 208 28.55 -43.16 -37.82
N VAL A 209 27.34 -43.29 -38.38
CA VAL A 209 26.90 -44.35 -39.31
C VAL A 209 25.90 -43.69 -40.27
N GLY A 210 25.91 -43.89 -41.60
CA GLY A 210 26.81 -44.69 -42.44
C GLY A 210 26.02 -45.28 -43.61
N ASP A 211 26.10 -44.66 -44.80
CA ASP A 211 25.27 -44.98 -45.96
C ASP A 211 25.98 -45.88 -47.01
N GLY A 212 25.20 -46.62 -47.81
CA GLY A 212 25.57 -47.15 -49.14
C GLY A 212 26.76 -48.14 -49.26
N GLY A 213 26.56 -49.44 -48.96
CA GLY A 213 27.67 -50.41 -48.83
C GLY A 213 27.84 -51.59 -49.85
N ARG A 214 26.90 -51.85 -50.78
CA ARG A 214 26.99 -52.82 -51.91
C ARG A 214 27.31 -54.31 -51.61
N ALA A 215 26.39 -55.22 -51.94
CA ALA A 215 26.54 -56.67 -51.71
C ALA A 215 27.39 -57.43 -52.76
N ARG A 216 28.20 -58.38 -52.26
CA ARG A 216 28.58 -59.69 -52.84
C ARG A 216 28.59 -60.67 -51.65
N GLY A 217 28.25 -61.95 -51.73
CA GLY A 217 27.83 -62.77 -52.87
C GLY A 217 28.13 -64.23 -52.49
N GLY A 218 27.10 -65.00 -52.11
CA GLY A 218 27.29 -66.36 -51.60
C GLY A 218 25.97 -67.13 -51.60
N GLN A 219 25.91 -68.20 -52.38
CA GLN A 219 24.69 -68.99 -52.60
C GLN A 219 24.71 -70.24 -51.72
N THR A 220 23.55 -70.64 -51.18
CA THR A 220 23.18 -72.05 -51.06
C THR A 220 21.67 -72.18 -50.83
N PRO A 221 20.95 -73.06 -51.55
CA PRO A 221 19.50 -73.16 -51.43
C PRO A 221 19.07 -74.12 -50.32
N ARG A 222 17.99 -73.77 -49.60
CA ARG A 222 17.16 -74.75 -48.87
C ARG A 222 15.69 -74.58 -49.23
N ARG A 223 14.98 -75.71 -49.28
CA ARG A 223 13.66 -75.85 -49.91
C ARG A 223 12.55 -75.25 -49.05
N MET A 224 11.54 -74.66 -49.69
CA MET A 224 10.23 -74.42 -49.08
C MET A 224 9.47 -75.74 -48.85
N PRO A 225 8.71 -75.85 -47.76
CA PRO A 225 7.39 -76.50 -47.74
C PRO A 225 6.27 -75.44 -47.93
N PRO A 226 5.08 -75.79 -48.48
CA PRO A 226 4.24 -74.80 -49.14
C PRO A 226 2.83 -74.64 -48.52
N TRP A 227 2.71 -73.89 -47.42
CA TRP A 227 1.40 -73.45 -46.91
C TRP A 227 1.51 -72.28 -45.91
N LEU A 228 0.90 -71.14 -46.27
CA LEU A 228 0.33 -70.08 -45.40
C LEU A 228 -0.31 -69.01 -46.32
N PRO A 229 -1.43 -68.37 -45.96
CA PRO A 229 -2.19 -67.51 -46.87
C PRO A 229 -1.61 -66.10 -47.00
N ALA A 230 -2.01 -65.40 -48.07
CA ALA A 230 -1.61 -64.00 -48.29
C ALA A 230 -2.19 -63.06 -47.21
N PRO A 231 -1.41 -62.05 -46.74
CA PRO A 231 -1.89 -61.11 -45.73
C PRO A 231 -2.98 -60.19 -46.29
N LEU A 232 -4.15 -60.18 -45.64
CA LEU A 232 -5.25 -59.29 -45.97
C LEU A 232 -4.84 -57.82 -45.75
N ARG A 233 -4.88 -57.04 -46.84
CA ARG A 233 -4.33 -55.67 -46.92
C ARG A 233 -5.27 -54.61 -46.32
N THR A 234 -5.76 -54.84 -45.11
CA THR A 234 -6.82 -54.06 -44.46
C THR A 234 -6.38 -53.59 -43.07
N GLY A 235 -6.01 -52.31 -42.93
CA GLY A 235 -5.70 -51.68 -41.63
C GLY A 235 -5.05 -50.30 -41.70
N GLY A 236 -4.19 -50.06 -42.69
CA GLY A 236 -3.32 -48.86 -42.73
C GLY A 236 -4.02 -47.49 -42.70
N ARG A 237 -5.28 -47.38 -43.14
CA ARG A 237 -6.03 -46.11 -43.15
C ARG A 237 -6.42 -45.61 -41.75
N LEU A 238 -6.77 -46.51 -40.83
CA LEU A 238 -7.12 -46.13 -39.46
C LEU A 238 -5.87 -45.76 -38.65
N ALA A 239 -4.78 -46.53 -38.79
CA ALA A 239 -3.50 -46.23 -38.16
C ALA A 239 -2.95 -44.86 -38.60
N ALA A 240 -3.03 -44.52 -39.89
CA ALA A 240 -2.61 -43.22 -40.40
C ALA A 240 -3.47 -42.06 -39.86
N ALA A 241 -4.79 -42.24 -39.72
CA ALA A 241 -5.68 -41.22 -39.17
C ALA A 241 -5.40 -40.94 -37.68
N VAL A 242 -5.19 -41.99 -36.87
CA VAL A 242 -4.83 -41.85 -35.44
C VAL A 242 -3.46 -41.19 -35.29
N LEU A 243 -2.45 -41.60 -36.08
CA LEU A 243 -1.13 -40.99 -36.04
C LEU A 243 -1.17 -39.51 -36.45
N GLY A 244 -1.95 -39.15 -37.49
CA GLY A 244 -2.16 -37.76 -37.89
C GLY A 244 -2.81 -36.90 -36.80
N LEU A 245 -3.79 -37.44 -36.06
CA LEU A 245 -4.41 -36.78 -34.91
C LEU A 245 -3.43 -36.57 -33.75
N VAL A 246 -2.58 -37.55 -33.45
CA VAL A 246 -1.54 -37.42 -32.41
C VAL A 246 -0.49 -36.38 -32.81
N VAL A 247 -0.06 -36.36 -34.07
CA VAL A 247 0.88 -35.34 -34.57
C VAL A 247 0.24 -33.94 -34.55
N LEU A 248 -1.04 -33.79 -34.89
CA LEU A 248 -1.77 -32.53 -34.77
C LEU A 248 -1.90 -32.08 -33.31
N ALA A 249 -2.26 -32.97 -32.39
CA ALA A 249 -2.35 -32.66 -30.96
C ALA A 249 -0.98 -32.28 -30.38
N ALA A 250 0.10 -32.97 -30.77
CA ALA A 250 1.46 -32.63 -30.40
C ALA A 250 1.91 -31.28 -30.99
N ALA A 251 1.59 -31.00 -32.26
CA ALA A 251 1.91 -29.73 -32.91
C ALA A 251 1.13 -28.55 -32.30
N VAL A 252 -0.15 -28.72 -31.97
CA VAL A 252 -0.94 -27.70 -31.26
C VAL A 252 -0.43 -27.51 -29.83
N THR A 253 -0.10 -28.59 -29.11
CA THR A 253 0.46 -28.48 -27.74
C THR A 253 1.84 -27.81 -27.76
N TYR A 254 2.69 -28.15 -28.73
CA TYR A 254 3.98 -27.50 -28.95
C TYR A 254 3.82 -26.02 -29.35
N ALA A 255 2.87 -25.70 -30.24
CA ALA A 255 2.59 -24.32 -30.62
C ALA A 255 2.08 -23.50 -29.42
N VAL A 256 1.17 -24.05 -28.60
CA VAL A 256 0.71 -23.41 -27.37
C VAL A 256 1.87 -23.23 -26.39
N LEU A 257 2.63 -24.29 -26.08
CA LEU A 257 3.77 -24.21 -25.16
C LEU A 257 4.86 -23.24 -25.64
N ALA A 258 5.12 -23.19 -26.95
CA ALA A 258 6.02 -22.21 -27.54
C ALA A 258 5.46 -20.79 -27.36
N PHE A 259 4.21 -20.54 -27.74
CA PHE A 259 3.60 -19.21 -27.66
C PHE A 259 3.46 -18.71 -26.20
N THR A 260 3.15 -19.59 -25.24
CA THR A 260 3.12 -19.24 -23.81
C THR A 260 4.51 -19.12 -23.22
N GLY A 261 5.46 -19.98 -23.61
CA GLY A 261 6.84 -19.92 -23.15
C GLY A 261 7.54 -18.64 -23.61
N ASP A 262 7.34 -18.28 -24.88
CA ASP A 262 7.87 -17.08 -25.54
C ASP A 262 7.10 -15.80 -25.12
N ALA A 263 5.98 -15.92 -24.40
CA ALA A 263 5.38 -14.82 -23.65
C ALA A 263 6.00 -14.68 -22.25
N LEU A 264 6.14 -15.80 -21.52
CA LEU A 264 6.71 -15.84 -20.16
C LEU A 264 8.21 -15.49 -20.11
N THR A 265 8.98 -15.79 -21.16
CA THR A 265 10.41 -15.43 -21.24
C THR A 265 10.65 -14.00 -21.72
N ARG A 266 9.81 -13.45 -22.60
CA ARG A 266 9.91 -12.03 -23.02
C ARG A 266 9.76 -11.08 -21.85
N ASP A 267 8.87 -11.38 -20.91
CA ASP A 267 8.65 -10.57 -19.70
C ASP A 267 9.88 -10.54 -18.76
N ALA A 268 10.81 -11.50 -18.90
CA ALA A 268 12.06 -11.56 -18.12
C ALA A 268 13.26 -10.92 -18.83
N ALA A 269 13.20 -10.66 -20.14
CA ALA A 269 14.36 -10.29 -20.97
C ALA A 269 14.26 -8.93 -21.69
N SER A 270 13.10 -8.27 -21.66
CA SER A 270 12.77 -7.18 -22.60
C SER A 270 12.88 -5.75 -22.05
N GLY A 271 14.09 -5.37 -21.64
CA GLY A 271 14.47 -3.96 -21.42
C GLY A 271 14.24 -3.43 -20.00
N GLY A 272 15.22 -2.66 -19.51
CA GLY A 272 15.16 -2.02 -18.20
C GLY A 272 14.11 -0.90 -18.11
N GLY A 273 13.86 -0.45 -16.88
CA GLY A 273 13.03 0.70 -16.59
C GLY A 273 13.58 2.03 -17.16
N PRO A 274 12.90 3.16 -16.91
CA PRO A 274 13.43 4.48 -17.27
C PRO A 274 14.86 4.68 -16.76
N LYS A 275 15.63 5.51 -17.47
CA LYS A 275 16.98 5.90 -17.04
C LYS A 275 16.89 6.65 -15.69
N PRO A 276 17.92 6.59 -14.82
CA PRO A 276 17.93 7.41 -13.61
C PRO A 276 17.82 8.90 -13.95
N GLY A 277 17.04 9.67 -13.19
CA GLY A 277 16.84 11.11 -13.42
C GLY A 277 15.50 11.64 -12.93
N THR A 278 15.23 12.93 -13.17
CA THR A 278 13.99 13.62 -12.76
C THR A 278 12.96 13.67 -13.89
N TYR A 279 11.69 13.43 -13.54
CA TYR A 279 10.60 13.20 -14.47
C TYR A 279 9.28 13.81 -14.01
N ARG A 280 8.39 14.06 -14.99
CA ARG A 280 6.95 13.97 -14.81
C ARG A 280 6.48 12.57 -15.18
N ILE A 281 5.67 11.95 -14.34
CA ILE A 281 5.10 10.62 -14.62
C ILE A 281 3.72 10.84 -15.25
N ARG A 282 3.64 10.79 -16.58
CA ARG A 282 2.42 11.04 -17.36
C ARG A 282 1.63 9.76 -17.57
N SER A 283 0.32 9.79 -17.37
CA SER A 283 -0.60 8.74 -17.83
C SER A 283 -0.54 8.63 -19.36
N ALA A 284 -0.24 7.43 -19.87
CA ALA A 284 -0.19 7.18 -21.31
C ALA A 284 -1.58 7.12 -21.97
N ALA A 285 -2.65 7.08 -21.18
CA ALA A 285 -4.04 7.08 -21.65
C ALA A 285 -4.64 8.50 -21.79
N THR A 286 -4.34 9.39 -20.85
CA THR A 286 -5.09 10.65 -20.64
C THR A 286 -4.22 11.92 -20.76
N SER A 287 -2.91 11.76 -20.95
CA SER A 287 -1.90 12.84 -21.01
C SER A 287 -1.71 13.74 -19.79
N TYR A 288 -2.50 13.55 -18.73
CA TYR A 288 -2.28 14.11 -17.38
C TYR A 288 -1.11 13.43 -16.67
N CYS A 289 -0.62 14.03 -15.57
CA CYS A 289 0.47 13.51 -14.75
C CYS A 289 0.02 13.08 -13.35
N LEU A 290 0.79 12.18 -12.75
CA LEU A 290 0.80 11.96 -11.30
C LEU A 290 1.28 13.24 -10.60
N ALA A 291 0.53 13.68 -9.59
CA ALA A 291 0.83 14.87 -8.80
C ALA A 291 -0.02 14.90 -7.51
N GLU A 292 0.50 15.54 -6.46
CA GLU A 292 -0.28 15.98 -5.29
C GLU A 292 -1.14 17.21 -5.66
N VAL A 293 -2.23 17.42 -4.91
CA VAL A 293 -3.03 18.66 -5.02
C VAL A 293 -2.32 19.76 -4.23
N ASP A 294 -1.99 20.86 -4.89
CA ASP A 294 -1.28 21.98 -4.24
C ASP A 294 -2.10 22.54 -3.06
N GLY A 295 -1.43 22.73 -1.92
CA GLY A 295 -2.05 23.10 -0.65
C GLY A 295 -2.69 21.95 0.17
N GLU A 296 -2.76 20.70 -0.33
CA GLU A 296 -3.26 19.58 0.47
C GLU A 296 -2.15 18.85 1.26
N GLU A 297 -2.20 18.92 2.59
CA GLU A 297 -1.40 18.08 3.51
C GLU A 297 -1.88 16.60 3.53
N SER A 298 -2.39 16.07 2.40
CA SER A 298 -2.85 14.68 2.28
C SER A 298 -1.73 13.74 1.86
N GLY A 299 -0.81 14.22 1.01
CA GLY A 299 0.15 13.39 0.26
C GLY A 299 -0.51 12.50 -0.79
N ASP A 300 -1.84 12.53 -0.94
CA ASP A 300 -2.57 11.64 -1.85
C ASP A 300 -2.26 12.03 -3.31
N VAL A 301 -1.82 11.05 -4.10
CA VAL A 301 -1.43 11.28 -5.50
C VAL A 301 -2.64 11.17 -6.41
N HIS A 302 -2.80 12.20 -7.24
CA HIS A 302 -3.92 12.41 -8.14
C HIS A 302 -3.44 12.57 -9.59
N GLN A 303 -4.39 12.48 -10.51
CA GLN A 303 -4.21 12.80 -11.93
C GLN A 303 -4.49 14.30 -12.18
N LEU A 304 -3.45 15.09 -12.46
CA LEU A 304 -3.51 16.55 -12.65
C LEU A 304 -2.72 17.01 -13.90
N ASP A 305 -2.77 18.30 -14.22
CA ASP A 305 -2.05 18.87 -15.37
C ASP A 305 -0.53 18.81 -15.20
N CYS A 306 0.21 18.32 -16.20
CA CYS A 306 1.66 18.14 -16.08
C CYS A 306 2.47 19.46 -15.91
N ALA A 307 1.89 20.60 -16.29
CA ALA A 307 2.48 21.92 -16.09
C ALA A 307 2.07 22.48 -14.72
N GLY A 308 3.01 23.09 -14.00
CA GLY A 308 2.75 23.72 -12.69
C GLY A 308 2.57 22.77 -11.50
N SER A 309 2.03 21.56 -11.69
CA SER A 309 1.83 20.56 -10.61
C SER A 309 3.08 20.26 -9.78
N ILE A 310 2.88 19.66 -8.62
CA ILE A 310 3.93 19.18 -7.70
C ILE A 310 3.58 17.75 -7.24
N PRO A 311 4.54 16.92 -6.81
CA PRO A 311 6.00 17.11 -6.89
C PRO A 311 6.51 16.86 -8.33
N VAL A 312 7.83 16.93 -8.52
CA VAL A 312 8.50 16.24 -9.65
C VAL A 312 9.18 14.99 -9.10
N TYR A 313 9.23 13.91 -9.89
CA TYR A 313 9.67 12.61 -9.40
C TYR A 313 11.08 12.29 -9.85
N GLU A 314 11.99 12.01 -8.92
CA GLU A 314 13.28 11.42 -9.24
C GLU A 314 13.15 9.89 -9.23
N VAL A 315 13.49 9.25 -10.35
CA VAL A 315 13.54 7.79 -10.42
C VAL A 315 14.99 7.34 -10.23
N GLN A 316 15.25 6.57 -9.17
CA GLN A 316 16.55 5.98 -8.89
C GLN A 316 16.49 4.45 -8.94
N PRO A 317 17.54 3.77 -9.46
CA PRO A 317 17.63 2.32 -9.42
C PRO A 317 17.99 1.85 -8.00
N ALA A 318 17.38 0.75 -7.58
CA ALA A 318 17.63 0.10 -6.30
C ALA A 318 18.22 -1.31 -6.50
N GLU A 319 18.34 -2.05 -5.41
CA GLU A 319 18.81 -3.44 -5.42
C GLU A 319 17.94 -4.36 -6.29
N SER A 320 18.54 -5.42 -6.82
CA SER A 320 17.85 -6.51 -7.55
C SER A 320 16.91 -6.07 -8.70
N GLY A 321 17.23 -4.97 -9.39
CA GLY A 321 16.43 -4.45 -10.51
C GLY A 321 15.12 -3.80 -10.09
N THR A 322 14.99 -3.42 -8.82
CA THR A 322 13.91 -2.58 -8.33
C THR A 322 14.27 -1.10 -8.44
N TYR A 323 13.33 -0.21 -8.14
CA TYR A 323 13.45 1.23 -8.28
C TYR A 323 12.83 1.94 -7.06
N TRP A 324 13.44 3.05 -6.64
CA TRP A 324 12.79 4.08 -5.83
C TRP A 324 12.24 5.16 -6.76
N ILE A 325 11.14 5.79 -6.33
CA ILE A 325 10.58 6.98 -6.97
C ILE A 325 10.46 8.03 -5.87
N HIS A 326 11.43 8.95 -5.80
CA HIS A 326 11.43 10.02 -4.81
C HIS A 326 10.54 11.17 -5.28
N SER A 327 9.70 11.70 -4.39
CA SER A 327 8.99 12.96 -4.57
C SER A 327 9.91 14.11 -4.20
N LEU A 328 10.14 15.03 -5.15
CA LEU A 328 10.86 16.28 -4.90
C LEU A 328 9.82 17.40 -4.75
N HIS A 329 9.28 17.56 -3.54
CA HIS A 329 8.25 18.53 -3.24
C HIS A 329 8.86 19.89 -2.86
N PRO A 330 8.49 21.02 -3.50
CA PRO A 330 9.17 22.31 -3.29
C PRO A 330 9.00 22.92 -1.89
N ALA A 331 7.89 22.65 -1.19
CA ALA A 331 7.70 23.00 0.23
C ALA A 331 8.10 21.89 1.23
N MET A 332 7.70 20.63 1.01
CA MET A 332 7.89 19.54 1.99
C MET A 332 9.28 18.87 1.92
N GLY A 333 10.03 19.04 0.83
CA GLY A 333 11.35 18.44 0.65
C GLY A 333 11.35 17.10 -0.06
N LEU A 334 12.26 16.22 0.35
CA LEU A 334 12.43 14.87 -0.21
C LEU A 334 11.45 13.88 0.45
N GLY A 335 10.57 13.29 -0.37
CA GLY A 335 9.69 12.18 -0.02
C GLY A 335 9.88 10.97 -0.94
N CYS A 336 9.04 9.95 -0.75
CA CYS A 336 8.94 8.76 -1.58
C CYS A 336 7.48 8.55 -2.02
N LEU A 337 7.29 8.17 -3.28
CA LEU A 337 6.03 7.64 -3.78
C LEU A 337 5.83 6.21 -3.23
N GLY A 338 4.64 5.89 -2.76
CA GLY A 338 4.28 4.54 -2.30
C GLY A 338 2.79 4.38 -2.08
N VAL A 339 2.36 3.24 -1.54
CA VAL A 339 0.96 3.07 -1.11
C VAL A 339 0.74 3.72 0.25
N ALA A 340 -0.31 4.53 0.40
CA ALA A 340 -0.67 5.21 1.64
C ALA A 340 -0.72 4.24 2.82
N GLY A 341 0.08 4.52 3.87
CA GLY A 341 0.21 3.68 5.06
C GLY A 341 0.73 2.24 4.81
N GLY A 342 1.31 1.94 3.65
CA GLY A 342 1.79 0.59 3.30
C GLY A 342 0.67 -0.45 3.11
N ALA A 343 -0.54 -0.01 2.77
CA ALA A 343 -1.72 -0.88 2.75
C ALA A 343 -1.62 -2.04 1.73
N MET A 344 -2.07 -3.22 2.16
CA MET A 344 -2.07 -4.46 1.35
C MET A 344 -3.37 -4.70 0.55
N LYS A 345 -4.39 -3.83 0.71
CA LYS A 345 -5.70 -3.98 0.04
C LYS A 345 -5.69 -3.40 -1.38
N ASP A 346 -6.51 -3.97 -2.26
CA ASP A 346 -6.87 -3.32 -3.51
C ASP A 346 -7.58 -1.97 -3.27
N ALA A 347 -7.50 -1.07 -4.24
CA ALA A 347 -8.01 0.31 -4.15
C ALA A 347 -7.48 1.06 -2.90
N ALA A 348 -6.22 0.82 -2.53
CA ALA A 348 -5.49 1.68 -1.62
C ALA A 348 -4.93 2.90 -2.38
N PRO A 349 -4.96 4.11 -1.81
CA PRO A 349 -4.36 5.29 -2.44
C PRO A 349 -2.86 5.12 -2.65
N MET A 350 -2.36 5.63 -3.77
CA MET A 350 -0.97 6.02 -3.92
C MET A 350 -0.77 7.37 -3.22
N GLY A 351 0.32 7.51 -2.49
CA GLY A 351 0.65 8.73 -1.78
C GLY A 351 2.15 8.98 -1.69
N ASP A 352 2.51 10.24 -1.74
CA ASP A 352 3.82 10.76 -1.40
C ASP A 352 3.88 11.04 0.11
N ASP A 353 4.92 10.54 0.76
CA ASP A 353 5.16 10.65 2.22
C ASP A 353 6.68 10.56 2.45
N TYR A 354 7.16 10.66 3.68
CA TYR A 354 8.58 10.48 3.97
C TYR A 354 9.09 9.09 3.52
N CYS A 355 10.38 9.01 3.15
CA CYS A 355 10.98 7.74 2.74
C CYS A 355 11.27 6.81 3.92
N GLY A 356 11.17 5.51 3.69
CA GLY A 356 11.72 4.45 4.53
C GLY A 356 10.78 3.87 5.60
N HIS A 357 9.55 4.39 5.75
CA HIS A 357 8.62 3.93 6.79
C HIS A 357 7.48 3.03 6.29
N ARG A 358 7.27 2.89 4.97
CA ARG A 358 6.32 1.92 4.38
C ARG A 358 7.02 0.71 3.74
N GLY A 359 8.35 0.65 3.79
CA GLY A 359 9.14 -0.51 3.36
C GLY A 359 9.00 -0.79 1.86
N ASP A 360 8.76 -2.05 1.49
CA ASP A 360 8.63 -2.45 0.08
C ASP A 360 7.39 -1.87 -0.64
N ALA A 361 6.51 -1.13 0.06
CA ALA A 361 5.43 -0.35 -0.54
C ALA A 361 5.89 0.96 -1.22
N GLU A 362 7.16 1.33 -1.03
CA GLU A 362 7.85 2.47 -1.69
C GLU A 362 8.83 2.01 -2.79
N LYS A 363 8.93 0.69 -3.03
CA LYS A 363 9.82 0.08 -4.02
C LYS A 363 9.03 -0.48 -5.20
N PHE A 364 9.58 -0.34 -6.40
CA PHE A 364 8.88 -0.64 -7.64
C PHE A 364 9.69 -1.57 -8.57
N ARG A 365 8.98 -2.33 -9.41
CA ARG A 365 9.52 -2.93 -10.64
C ARG A 365 8.89 -2.25 -11.85
N MET A 366 9.71 -1.99 -12.86
CA MET A 366 9.30 -1.29 -14.08
C MET A 366 9.14 -2.31 -15.21
N GLN A 367 7.90 -2.61 -15.60
CA GLN A 367 7.61 -3.49 -16.74
C GLN A 367 7.37 -2.61 -17.98
N LYS A 368 8.17 -2.76 -19.05
CA LYS A 368 7.91 -2.02 -20.30
C LYS A 368 6.63 -2.55 -20.97
N VAL A 369 5.79 -1.64 -21.45
CA VAL A 369 4.54 -1.96 -22.17
C VAL A 369 4.59 -1.32 -23.55
N ALA A 370 4.26 -2.09 -24.59
CA ALA A 370 4.24 -1.63 -25.99
C ALA A 370 2.82 -1.50 -26.58
N ALA A 371 1.81 -2.11 -25.94
CA ALA A 371 0.41 -2.10 -26.36
C ALA A 371 -0.51 -2.19 -25.13
N PRO A 372 -1.71 -1.57 -25.14
CA PRO A 372 -2.30 -0.80 -26.25
C PRO A 372 -1.64 0.56 -26.48
N VAL A 373 -0.88 1.07 -25.52
CA VAL A 373 -0.08 2.30 -25.60
C VAL A 373 1.34 2.03 -25.13
N GLU A 374 2.35 2.67 -25.74
CA GLU A 374 3.74 2.54 -25.27
C GLU A 374 3.98 3.36 -23.99
N GLY A 375 4.62 2.71 -23.02
CA GLY A 375 5.08 3.28 -21.76
C GLY A 375 5.62 2.20 -20.81
N TYR A 376 5.42 2.39 -19.52
CA TYR A 376 5.82 1.48 -18.45
C TYR A 376 4.67 1.25 -17.48
N ARG A 377 4.49 -0.01 -17.05
CA ARG A 377 3.63 -0.38 -15.94
C ARG A 377 4.47 -0.40 -14.66
N ILE A 378 4.12 0.45 -13.71
CA ILE A 378 4.81 0.61 -12.43
C ILE A 378 4.20 -0.40 -11.44
N ARG A 379 4.97 -1.44 -11.10
CA ARG A 379 4.52 -2.54 -10.24
C ARG A 379 5.10 -2.39 -8.83
N LEU A 380 4.26 -2.44 -7.82
CA LEU A 380 4.61 -2.35 -6.41
C LEU A 380 5.31 -3.63 -5.93
N LEU A 381 6.35 -3.53 -5.10
CA LEU A 381 7.11 -4.69 -4.64
C LEU A 381 6.40 -5.49 -3.54
N HIS A 382 5.69 -4.83 -2.61
CA HIS A 382 5.03 -5.49 -1.46
C HIS A 382 3.80 -6.34 -1.85
N THR A 383 3.00 -5.90 -2.83
CA THR A 383 1.78 -6.60 -3.29
C THR A 383 1.91 -7.21 -4.69
N GLY A 384 2.89 -6.79 -5.49
CA GLY A 384 2.98 -7.15 -6.91
C GLY A 384 1.95 -6.47 -7.82
N ALA A 385 1.08 -5.63 -7.23
CA ALA A 385 0.01 -4.87 -7.87
C ALA A 385 0.54 -3.65 -8.64
N CYS A 386 -0.36 -2.87 -9.24
CA CYS A 386 -0.03 -1.80 -10.17
C CYS A 386 -0.52 -0.42 -9.69
N VAL A 387 0.34 0.59 -9.88
CA VAL A 387 -0.09 2.00 -9.91
C VAL A 387 -1.11 2.15 -11.04
N THR A 388 -2.28 2.73 -10.75
CA THR A 388 -3.39 2.80 -11.70
C THR A 388 -4.16 4.10 -11.59
N VAL A 389 -4.46 4.76 -12.72
CA VAL A 389 -5.56 5.72 -12.85
C VAL A 389 -6.85 4.94 -13.07
N PRO A 390 -7.81 4.91 -12.11
CA PRO A 390 -8.98 4.04 -12.22
C PRO A 390 -9.83 4.32 -13.47
N GLY A 391 -10.00 3.28 -14.29
CA GLY A 391 -10.81 3.34 -15.51
C GLY A 391 -10.25 4.23 -16.62
N ALA A 392 -8.96 4.58 -16.59
CA ALA A 392 -8.28 5.41 -17.59
C ALA A 392 -9.00 6.75 -17.92
N THR A 393 -9.73 7.30 -16.95
CA THR A 393 -10.68 8.39 -17.15
C THR A 393 -10.00 9.75 -17.30
N GLU A 394 -10.40 10.55 -18.30
CA GLU A 394 -9.88 11.91 -18.58
C GLU A 394 -10.32 12.98 -17.55
N ARG A 395 -10.79 12.56 -16.37
CA ARG A 395 -11.19 13.49 -15.31
C ARG A 395 -9.95 13.93 -14.53
N LYS A 396 -9.78 15.24 -14.35
CA LYS A 396 -8.79 15.82 -13.42
C LYS A 396 -9.18 15.52 -11.96
N GLY A 397 -8.21 15.43 -11.06
CA GLY A 397 -8.43 15.19 -9.64
C GLY A 397 -8.82 13.76 -9.29
N VAL A 398 -8.53 12.79 -10.16
CA VAL A 398 -8.77 11.36 -9.90
C VAL A 398 -7.63 10.84 -9.04
N GLN A 399 -7.95 10.32 -7.85
CA GLN A 399 -6.96 9.67 -6.99
C GLN A 399 -6.40 8.40 -7.64
N VAL A 400 -5.09 8.24 -7.57
CA VAL A 400 -4.34 7.15 -8.20
C VAL A 400 -4.21 6.02 -7.19
N LEU A 401 -4.46 4.78 -7.63
CA LEU A 401 -4.67 3.65 -6.73
C LEU A 401 -3.73 2.47 -7.02
N GLN A 402 -3.42 1.70 -5.98
CA GLN A 402 -3.01 0.30 -6.09
C GLN A 402 -4.19 -0.55 -6.57
N MET A 403 -4.07 -1.19 -7.74
CA MET A 403 -5.04 -2.19 -8.24
C MET A 403 -4.33 -3.38 -8.93
N PRO A 404 -5.00 -4.54 -9.10
CA PRO A 404 -4.42 -5.70 -9.77
C PRO A 404 -3.97 -5.40 -11.21
N CYS A 405 -2.78 -5.88 -11.57
CA CYS A 405 -2.19 -5.60 -12.87
C CYS A 405 -2.95 -6.28 -14.02
N THR A 406 -3.50 -5.50 -14.94
CA THR A 406 -4.41 -5.94 -16.02
C THR A 406 -3.77 -5.71 -17.38
N GLY A 407 -3.69 -6.76 -18.20
CA GLY A 407 -2.84 -6.81 -19.39
C GLY A 407 -3.06 -5.69 -20.43
N GLY A 408 -4.31 -5.22 -20.59
CA GLY A 408 -4.69 -4.17 -21.55
C GLY A 408 -5.19 -2.85 -20.93
N ASP A 409 -5.07 -2.65 -19.61
CA ASP A 409 -5.51 -1.41 -18.98
C ASP A 409 -4.52 -0.27 -19.25
N ALA A 410 -4.91 0.70 -20.08
CA ALA A 410 -4.09 1.87 -20.41
C ALA A 410 -3.93 2.82 -19.20
N GLY A 411 -4.82 2.77 -18.20
CA GLY A 411 -4.69 3.50 -16.94
C GLY A 411 -3.57 2.98 -16.03
N GLN A 412 -2.96 1.84 -16.38
CA GLN A 412 -1.79 1.26 -15.71
C GLN A 412 -0.48 1.50 -16.47
N VAL A 413 -0.49 2.31 -17.53
CA VAL A 413 0.68 2.59 -18.37
C VAL A 413 1.05 4.07 -18.27
N PHE A 414 2.33 4.32 -17.94
CA PHE A 414 2.86 5.65 -17.70
C PHE A 414 4.08 5.95 -18.58
N ARG A 415 4.30 7.22 -18.88
CA ARG A 415 5.50 7.74 -19.54
C ARG A 415 6.29 8.57 -18.54
N PHE A 416 7.61 8.51 -18.67
CA PHE A 416 8.55 9.26 -17.84
C PHE A 416 9.09 10.39 -18.71
N ASP A 417 8.47 11.56 -18.61
CA ASP A 417 8.84 12.75 -19.39
C ASP A 417 9.99 13.49 -18.66
N PRO A 418 11.19 13.60 -19.24
CA PRO A 418 12.33 14.20 -18.55
C PRO A 418 12.08 15.68 -18.23
N VAL A 419 12.39 16.10 -17.01
CA VAL A 419 12.39 17.51 -16.60
C VAL A 419 13.67 17.85 -15.86
N PRO A 420 14.08 19.13 -15.81
CA PRO A 420 15.16 19.55 -14.92
C PRO A 420 14.85 19.18 -13.46
N ALA A 421 15.88 18.81 -12.71
CA ALA A 421 15.78 18.74 -11.26
C ALA A 421 15.41 20.13 -10.70
N PRO A 422 14.54 20.23 -9.68
CA PRO A 422 14.17 21.50 -9.08
C PRO A 422 15.40 22.12 -8.41
N THR A 423 15.62 23.41 -8.60
CA THR A 423 16.84 24.12 -8.16
C THR A 423 16.98 24.22 -6.63
N HIS A 424 15.90 23.98 -5.90
CA HIS A 424 15.89 23.82 -4.46
C HIS A 424 14.87 22.74 -4.07
N VAL A 425 15.34 21.68 -3.42
CA VAL A 425 14.51 20.76 -2.63
C VAL A 425 14.82 21.08 -1.17
N PRO A 426 13.82 21.47 -0.34
CA PRO A 426 14.04 21.64 1.09
C PRO A 426 14.69 20.40 1.71
N PRO A 427 15.67 20.54 2.62
CA PRO A 427 16.15 19.40 3.38
C PRO A 427 14.99 18.82 4.21
N PRO A 428 14.92 17.50 4.42
CA PRO A 428 13.90 16.90 5.28
C PRO A 428 13.97 17.55 6.68
N PRO A 429 12.83 17.81 7.34
CA PRO A 429 12.73 18.71 8.48
C PRO A 429 13.31 18.12 9.78
N GLY A 430 14.64 18.07 9.88
CA GLY A 430 15.37 17.60 11.07
C GLY A 430 16.84 17.18 10.85
N GLY A 431 17.54 17.78 9.88
CA GLY A 431 18.99 17.57 9.65
C GLY A 431 19.89 18.26 10.67
#